data_AF-A0A1B6DGV5-F1
#
_entry.id   AF-A0A1B6DGV5-F1
#
_cell.length_a   1.000
_cell.length_b   1.000
_cell.length_c   1.000
_cell.angle_alpha   90.00
_cell.angle_beta   90.00
_cell.angle_gamma   90.00
#
_symmetry.space_group_name_H-M   'P 1'
#
loop_
_entity.id
_entity.type
_entity.pdbx_description
1 polymer ?
#
loop_
_entity_poly.entity_id
_entity_poly.type
_entity_poly.pdbx_seq_one_letter_code
_entity_poly.pdbx_strand_id
1 'polypeptide(L)'
;MFGCFIFQVFLGACGFTITEFKKSKINMTVPVSTEWYVFLVSRPKELSRAMLFIMPFTSGTWLCIVGAVMLIALLLNVFHRLSPYYEYYKLQNNKGLNKMTNCLWYIYGALLQQGGGYLPTANSGRVIVGTWWLVVIIVVTTYCGNLVAFLTFPKMDYPITNIHDLLDRKNQLTWGITKSSTLNDLLKISDSPSLSELYKMAQIYDDLTPEIIENIRRGKHVFIQRKTILLFITKKEYLTTNSCDFSLGIIF
;
A
#
# COMPACT_ATOMS: atom_id res chain seq x y z
N MET A 1 46.87 39.84 33.38
CA MET A 1 45.57 40.46 33.04
C MET A 1 44.53 39.34 33.01
N PHE A 2 43.95 39.01 34.18
CA PHE A 2 42.99 37.91 34.30
C PHE A 2 41.61 38.43 33.88
N GLY A 3 41.15 37.99 32.71
CA GLY A 3 39.77 38.21 32.27
C GLY A 3 38.81 37.38 33.11
N CYS A 4 38.06 38.06 33.98
CA CYS A 4 36.96 37.47 34.73
C CYS A 4 35.86 37.02 33.76
N PHE A 5 35.80 35.73 33.44
CA PHE A 5 34.63 35.14 32.78
C PHE A 5 33.53 35.03 33.84
N ILE A 6 32.62 36.02 33.84
CA ILE A 6 31.41 35.98 34.66
C ILE A 6 30.49 34.91 34.07
N PHE A 7 30.50 33.72 34.67
CA PHE A 7 29.43 32.75 34.46
C PHE A 7 28.21 33.21 35.25
N GLN A 8 27.14 33.63 34.55
CA GLN A 8 25.89 34.05 35.19
C GLN A 8 25.14 32.89 35.88
N VAL A 9 25.49 31.63 35.59
CA VAL A 9 24.84 30.44 36.16
C VAL A 9 25.88 29.34 36.39
N PHE A 10 25.87 28.72 37.58
CA PHE A 10 26.80 27.64 37.97
C PHE A 10 26.32 26.24 37.53
N LEU A 11 25.01 25.97 37.61
CA LEU A 11 24.39 24.72 37.18
C LEU A 11 23.00 25.01 36.61
N GLY A 12 22.66 24.35 35.49
CA GLY A 12 21.35 24.49 34.85
C GLY A 12 20.83 23.13 34.39
N ALA A 13 19.55 22.86 34.66
CA ALA A 13 18.86 21.66 34.19
C ALA A 13 17.95 22.03 33.01
N CYS A 14 18.28 21.57 31.80
CA CYS A 14 17.56 21.90 30.57
C CYS A 14 17.52 20.70 29.62
N GLY A 15 16.46 20.62 28.79
CA GLY A 15 16.29 19.57 27.78
C GLY A 15 17.13 19.78 26.52
N PHE A 16 18.46 19.66 26.64
CA PHE A 16 19.39 19.81 25.53
C PHE A 16 19.91 18.47 24.99
N THR A 17 20.08 18.40 23.67
CA THR A 17 20.80 17.29 23.03
C THR A 17 22.30 17.45 23.23
N ILE A 18 22.93 16.39 23.71
CA ILE A 18 24.39 16.29 23.81
C ILE A 18 24.95 16.21 22.39
N THR A 19 25.84 17.15 22.04
CA THR A 19 26.52 17.21 20.74
C THR A 19 27.98 17.61 20.98
N GLU A 20 28.90 17.14 20.14
CA GLU A 20 30.33 17.42 20.30
C GLU A 20 30.63 18.94 20.31
N PHE A 21 29.94 19.70 19.45
CA PHE A 21 30.06 21.16 19.41
C PHE A 21 29.71 21.83 20.75
N LYS A 22 28.68 21.36 21.46
CA LYS A 22 28.29 21.93 22.76
C LYS A 22 29.16 21.42 23.90
N LYS A 23 29.60 20.17 23.83
CA LYS A 23 30.50 19.54 24.82
C LYS A 23 31.85 20.26 24.89
N SER A 24 32.31 20.87 23.79
CA SER A 24 33.52 21.71 23.78
C SER A 24 33.40 23.00 24.60
N LYS A 25 32.18 23.48 24.87
CA LYS A 25 31.93 24.76 25.58
C LYS A 25 31.42 24.57 27.00
N ILE A 26 30.69 23.48 27.27
CA ILE A 26 30.03 23.21 28.54
C ILE A 26 30.15 21.72 28.88
N ASN A 27 30.54 21.40 30.12
CA ASN A 27 30.53 20.03 30.62
C ASN A 27 29.08 19.56 30.84
N MET A 28 28.71 18.46 30.20
CA MET A 28 27.38 17.84 30.32
C MET A 28 27.49 16.51 31.07
N THR A 29 26.45 16.16 31.82
CA THR A 29 26.32 14.83 32.44
C THR A 29 26.02 13.76 31.38
N VAL A 30 25.99 12.49 31.81
CA VAL A 30 25.41 11.43 30.99
C VAL A 30 23.96 11.76 30.62
N PRO A 31 23.48 11.35 29.42
CA PRO A 31 22.12 11.63 29.01
C PRO A 31 21.12 10.95 29.97
N VAL A 32 20.16 11.74 30.46
CA VAL A 32 19.07 11.23 31.30
C VAL A 32 18.03 10.46 30.47
N SER A 33 17.85 10.83 29.20
CA SER A 33 16.92 10.21 28.26
C SER A 33 17.47 10.24 26.84
N THR A 34 17.21 9.19 26.07
CA THR A 34 17.57 9.09 24.65
C THR A 34 16.30 9.16 23.81
N GLU A 35 16.28 10.09 22.85
CA GLU A 35 15.15 10.29 21.95
C GLU A 35 15.56 10.18 20.48
N TRP A 36 14.64 9.70 19.66
CA TRP A 36 14.80 9.56 18.21
C TRP A 36 14.08 10.69 17.49
N TYR A 37 14.60 11.06 16.32
CA TYR A 37 13.88 11.88 15.36
C TYR A 37 12.91 11.02 14.57
N VAL A 38 11.72 11.54 14.31
CA VAL A 38 10.66 10.82 13.60
C VAL A 38 9.96 11.78 12.64
N PHE A 39 9.33 11.21 11.62
CA PHE A 39 8.49 11.92 10.66
C PHE A 39 7.07 12.03 11.20
N LEU A 40 6.49 13.23 11.19
CA LEU A 40 5.06 13.45 11.33
C LEU A 40 4.43 13.47 9.93
N VAL A 41 3.56 12.50 9.67
CA VAL A 41 2.86 12.33 8.39
C VAL A 41 1.35 12.23 8.60
N SER A 42 0.58 12.46 7.55
CA SER A 42 -0.85 12.07 7.54
C SER A 42 -0.97 10.58 7.85
N ARG A 43 -2.01 10.22 8.58
CA ARG A 43 -2.44 8.83 8.70
C ARG A 43 -2.63 8.25 7.27
N PRO A 44 -2.06 7.07 6.97
CA PRO A 44 -2.30 6.41 5.70
C PRO A 44 -3.78 6.24 5.46
N LYS A 45 -4.24 6.53 4.24
CA LYS A 45 -5.64 6.37 3.87
C LYS A 45 -5.84 4.99 3.26
N GLU A 46 -7.07 4.51 3.31
CA GLU A 46 -7.46 3.31 2.57
C GLU A 46 -7.42 3.62 1.07
N LEU A 47 -6.84 2.71 0.28
CA LEU A 47 -6.88 2.87 -1.17
C LEU A 47 -8.32 2.81 -1.68
N SER A 48 -8.58 3.51 -2.79
CA SER A 48 -9.89 3.54 -3.44
C SER A 48 -10.42 2.14 -3.72
N ARG A 49 -11.64 1.86 -3.25
CA ARG A 49 -12.34 0.57 -3.44
C ARG A 49 -13.07 0.47 -4.78
N ALA A 50 -12.92 1.44 -5.69
CA ALA A 50 -13.70 1.50 -6.92
C ALA A 50 -13.50 0.29 -7.85
N MET A 51 -12.30 -0.30 -7.87
CA MET A 51 -11.98 -1.51 -8.66
C MET A 51 -11.83 -2.78 -7.80
N LEU A 52 -12.46 -2.81 -6.62
CA LEU A 52 -12.32 -3.92 -5.68
C LEU A 52 -12.82 -5.27 -6.24
N PHE A 53 -13.71 -5.26 -7.24
CA PHE A 53 -14.21 -6.48 -7.87
C PHE A 53 -13.22 -7.15 -8.84
N ILE A 54 -12.29 -6.39 -9.45
CA ILE A 54 -11.33 -6.97 -10.41
C ILE A 54 -10.00 -7.36 -9.75
N MET A 55 -9.71 -6.72 -8.61
CA MET A 55 -8.52 -6.87 -7.79
C MET A 55 -8.27 -8.28 -7.18
N PRO A 56 -9.29 -9.15 -6.95
CA PRO A 56 -9.07 -10.48 -6.37
C PRO A 56 -8.16 -11.39 -7.21
N PHE A 57 -8.07 -11.12 -8.51
CA PHE A 57 -7.21 -11.82 -9.44
C PHE A 57 -6.29 -10.86 -10.19
N THR A 58 -5.07 -11.33 -10.46
CA THR A 58 -4.12 -10.56 -11.28
C THR A 58 -4.58 -10.53 -12.73
N SER A 59 -4.13 -9.54 -13.49
CA SER A 59 -4.43 -9.44 -14.94
C SER A 59 -4.02 -10.70 -15.70
N GLY A 60 -2.91 -11.35 -15.31
CA GLY A 60 -2.47 -12.62 -15.89
C GLY A 60 -3.47 -13.75 -15.64
N THR A 61 -4.01 -13.86 -14.42
CA THR A 61 -5.02 -14.87 -14.09
C THR A 61 -6.32 -14.66 -14.88
N TRP A 62 -6.74 -13.42 -15.09
CA TRP A 62 -7.90 -13.10 -15.93
C TRP A 62 -7.71 -13.57 -17.38
N LEU A 63 -6.53 -13.33 -17.96
CA LEU A 63 -6.19 -13.83 -19.29
C LEU A 63 -6.19 -15.36 -19.34
N CYS A 64 -5.68 -16.02 -18.29
CA CYS A 64 -5.73 -17.48 -18.19
C CYS A 64 -7.16 -18.02 -18.13
N ILE A 65 -8.08 -17.34 -17.41
CA ILE A 65 -9.50 -17.74 -17.34
C ILE A 65 -10.15 -17.62 -18.73
N VAL A 66 -9.94 -16.50 -19.43
CA VAL A 66 -10.45 -16.31 -20.80
C VAL A 66 -9.88 -17.38 -21.74
N GLY A 67 -8.58 -17.64 -21.66
CA GLY A 67 -7.92 -18.70 -22.43
C GLY A 67 -8.48 -20.08 -22.13
N ALA A 68 -8.73 -20.40 -20.86
CA ALA A 68 -9.31 -21.68 -20.43
C ALA A 68 -10.75 -21.86 -20.96
N VAL A 69 -11.58 -20.82 -20.93
CA VAL A 69 -12.94 -20.84 -21.51
C VAL A 69 -12.88 -21.15 -23.01
N MET A 70 -12.00 -20.48 -23.75
CA MET A 70 -11.83 -20.71 -25.19
C MET A 70 -11.32 -22.12 -25.48
N LEU A 71 -10.34 -22.61 -24.71
CA LEU A 71 -9.75 -23.94 -24.87
C LEU A 71 -10.78 -25.04 -24.61
N ILE A 72 -11.54 -24.96 -23.50
CA ILE A 72 -12.53 -25.98 -23.15
C ILE A 72 -13.70 -25.97 -24.13
N ALA A 73 -14.12 -24.79 -24.61
CA ALA A 73 -15.16 -24.70 -25.64
C ALA A 73 -14.72 -25.33 -26.97
N LEU A 74 -13.45 -25.12 -27.37
CA LEU A 74 -12.86 -25.77 -28.53
C LEU A 74 -12.81 -27.29 -28.35
N LEU A 75 -12.33 -27.78 -27.21
CA LEU A 75 -12.30 -29.22 -26.90
C LEU A 75 -13.72 -29.81 -26.96
N LEU A 76 -14.69 -29.15 -26.34
CA LEU A 76 -16.08 -29.60 -26.38
C LEU A 76 -16.62 -29.68 -27.81
N ASN A 77 -16.33 -28.69 -28.66
CA ASN A 77 -16.75 -28.71 -30.05
C ASN A 77 -16.08 -29.83 -30.87
N VAL A 78 -14.77 -30.02 -30.70
CA VAL A 78 -14.00 -31.07 -31.38
C VAL A 78 -14.50 -32.46 -30.98
N PHE A 79 -14.64 -32.73 -29.67
CA PHE A 79 -15.15 -34.02 -29.19
C PHE A 79 -16.61 -34.25 -29.56
N HIS A 80 -17.43 -33.21 -29.65
CA HIS A 80 -18.80 -33.33 -30.12
C HIS A 80 -18.85 -33.71 -31.61
N ARG A 81 -17.97 -33.15 -32.45
CA ARG A 81 -17.90 -33.46 -33.88
C ARG A 81 -17.27 -34.82 -34.19
N LEU A 82 -16.22 -35.20 -33.46
CA LEU A 82 -15.49 -36.45 -33.69
C LEU A 82 -16.16 -37.67 -33.04
N SER A 83 -17.15 -37.48 -32.17
CA SER A 83 -17.77 -38.59 -31.48
C SER A 83 -18.70 -39.37 -32.41
N PRO A 84 -18.45 -40.68 -32.65
CA PRO A 84 -19.27 -41.52 -33.52
C PRO A 84 -20.67 -41.76 -32.95
N TYR A 85 -20.91 -41.41 -31.68
CA TYR A 85 -22.22 -41.47 -31.04
C TYR A 85 -23.27 -40.65 -31.80
N TYR A 86 -22.93 -39.45 -32.25
CA TYR A 86 -23.89 -38.56 -32.91
C TYR A 86 -24.23 -39.02 -34.33
N GLU A 87 -23.29 -39.68 -35.00
CA GLU A 87 -23.48 -40.29 -36.31
C GLU A 87 -24.34 -41.56 -36.21
N TYR A 88 -24.04 -42.43 -35.24
CA TYR A 88 -24.78 -43.68 -35.00
C TYR A 88 -26.27 -43.45 -34.70
N TYR A 89 -26.59 -42.47 -33.85
CA TYR A 89 -27.98 -42.14 -33.49
C TYR A 89 -28.65 -41.15 -34.48
N LYS A 90 -28.00 -40.78 -35.60
CA LYS A 90 -28.47 -39.77 -36.57
C LYS A 90 -28.92 -38.45 -35.92
N LEU A 91 -28.27 -38.08 -34.81
CA LEU A 91 -28.55 -36.84 -34.05
C LEU A 91 -27.76 -35.64 -34.58
N GLN A 92 -27.13 -35.80 -35.76
CA GLN A 92 -26.27 -34.82 -36.42
C GLN A 92 -27.09 -33.68 -37.05
N ASN A 93 -27.91 -33.02 -36.25
CA ASN A 93 -28.54 -31.76 -36.64
C ASN A 93 -27.53 -30.63 -36.48
N ASN A 94 -27.50 -29.66 -37.40
CA ASN A 94 -26.69 -28.43 -37.31
C ASN A 94 -27.13 -27.46 -36.19
N LYS A 95 -27.79 -27.98 -35.15
CA LYS A 95 -28.37 -27.28 -34.01
C LYS A 95 -27.69 -27.75 -32.72
N GLY A 96 -27.73 -26.94 -31.66
CA GLY A 96 -27.10 -27.28 -30.37
C GLY A 96 -25.57 -27.09 -30.34
N LEU A 97 -24.84 -28.02 -29.73
CA LEU A 97 -23.38 -27.92 -29.46
C LEU A 97 -22.50 -28.09 -30.71
N ASN A 98 -23.06 -28.38 -31.88
CA ASN A 98 -22.27 -28.45 -33.11
C ASN A 98 -21.72 -27.06 -33.54
N LYS A 99 -22.37 -25.96 -33.11
CA LYS A 99 -21.89 -24.59 -33.32
C LYS A 99 -20.91 -24.19 -32.21
N MET A 100 -19.72 -23.72 -32.59
CA MET A 100 -18.70 -23.24 -31.64
C MET A 100 -19.24 -22.15 -30.70
N THR A 101 -20.07 -21.24 -31.21
CA THR A 101 -20.69 -20.17 -30.41
C THR A 101 -21.55 -20.71 -29.28
N ASN A 102 -22.27 -21.82 -29.51
CA ASN A 102 -23.11 -22.45 -28.50
C ASN A 102 -22.27 -23.19 -27.45
N CYS A 103 -21.14 -23.79 -27.85
CA CYS A 103 -20.16 -24.34 -26.89
C CYS A 103 -19.55 -23.25 -26.02
N LEU A 104 -19.11 -22.14 -26.63
CA LEU A 104 -18.56 -20.98 -25.91
C LEU A 104 -19.59 -20.42 -24.92
N TRP A 105 -20.83 -20.23 -25.36
CA TRP A 105 -21.91 -19.74 -24.50
C TRP A 105 -22.19 -20.70 -23.33
N TYR A 106 -22.15 -22.02 -23.57
CA TYR A 106 -22.34 -23.02 -22.52
C TYR A 106 -21.21 -22.96 -21.47
N ILE A 107 -19.94 -22.95 -21.92
CA ILE A 107 -18.77 -22.93 -21.02
C ILE A 107 -18.70 -21.63 -20.23
N TYR A 108 -18.99 -20.50 -20.90
CA TYR A 108 -19.10 -19.18 -20.25
C TYR A 108 -20.26 -19.12 -19.25
N GLY A 109 -21.44 -19.60 -19.62
CA GLY A 109 -22.60 -19.63 -18.71
C GLY A 109 -22.39 -20.56 -17.51
N ALA A 110 -21.67 -21.68 -17.70
CA ALA A 110 -21.25 -22.54 -16.60
C ALA A 110 -20.29 -21.83 -15.63
N LEU A 111 -19.35 -21.01 -16.12
CA LEU A 111 -18.48 -20.18 -15.29
C LEU A 111 -19.26 -19.19 -14.42
N LEU A 112 -20.32 -18.59 -14.99
CA LEU A 112 -21.23 -17.68 -14.27
C LEU A 112 -22.27 -18.40 -13.39
N GLN A 113 -22.19 -19.73 -13.27
CA GLN A 113 -23.16 -20.57 -12.56
C GLN A 113 -24.60 -20.45 -13.09
N GLN A 114 -24.78 -19.97 -14.32
CA GLN A 114 -26.07 -19.89 -15.00
C GLN A 114 -26.36 -21.16 -15.82
N GLY A 115 -25.32 -21.94 -16.12
CA GLY A 115 -25.40 -23.10 -17.01
C GLY A 115 -25.55 -22.68 -18.48
N GLY A 116 -26.06 -23.57 -19.32
CA GLY A 116 -26.31 -23.26 -20.73
C GLY A 116 -27.49 -24.04 -21.29
N GLY A 117 -28.08 -23.54 -22.37
CA GLY A 117 -29.34 -24.06 -22.92
C GLY A 117 -29.25 -25.44 -23.59
N TYR A 118 -28.04 -25.96 -23.85
CA TYR A 118 -27.84 -27.26 -24.48
C TYR A 118 -26.81 -28.08 -23.72
N LEU A 119 -27.08 -29.36 -23.46
CA LEU A 119 -26.16 -30.27 -22.79
C LEU A 119 -25.65 -31.35 -23.77
N PRO A 120 -24.40 -31.84 -23.60
CA PRO A 120 -23.91 -32.97 -24.38
C PRO A 120 -24.64 -34.26 -24.01
N THR A 121 -25.11 -35.00 -25.02
CA THR A 121 -25.77 -36.30 -24.82
C THR A 121 -24.75 -37.43 -24.71
N ALA A 122 -23.65 -37.37 -25.46
CA ALA A 122 -22.56 -38.34 -25.40
C ALA A 122 -21.78 -38.30 -24.08
N ASN A 123 -21.39 -39.48 -23.58
CA ASN A 123 -20.61 -39.62 -22.34
C ASN A 123 -19.26 -38.88 -22.39
N SER A 124 -18.59 -38.86 -23.55
CA SER A 124 -17.34 -38.11 -23.75
C SER A 124 -17.50 -36.61 -23.50
N GLY A 125 -18.60 -36.01 -24.00
CA GLY A 125 -18.90 -34.60 -23.76
C GLY A 125 -19.26 -34.31 -22.31
N ARG A 126 -19.94 -35.26 -21.62
CA ARG A 126 -20.25 -35.14 -20.19
C ARG A 126 -19.00 -35.14 -19.32
N VAL A 127 -17.99 -35.95 -19.65
CA VAL A 127 -16.70 -35.94 -18.93
C VAL A 127 -16.02 -34.58 -19.06
N ILE A 128 -15.96 -33.99 -20.26
CA ILE A 128 -15.37 -32.66 -20.48
C ILE A 128 -16.10 -31.58 -19.65
N VAL A 129 -17.44 -31.59 -19.68
CA VAL A 129 -18.25 -30.66 -18.89
C VAL A 129 -18.05 -30.88 -17.39
N GLY A 130 -17.97 -32.14 -16.93
CA GLY A 130 -17.70 -32.46 -15.53
C GLY A 130 -16.34 -31.95 -15.06
N THR A 131 -15.29 -32.11 -15.88
CA THR A 131 -13.97 -31.53 -15.59
C THR A 131 -14.03 -30.00 -15.55
N TRP A 132 -14.76 -29.38 -16.47
CA TRP A 132 -14.96 -27.92 -16.46
C TRP A 132 -15.65 -27.44 -15.18
N TRP A 133 -16.67 -28.16 -14.70
CA TRP A 133 -17.35 -27.81 -13.45
C TRP A 133 -16.41 -27.84 -12.24
N LEU A 134 -15.50 -28.81 -12.16
CA LEU A 134 -14.49 -28.83 -11.09
C LEU A 134 -13.59 -27.59 -11.16
N VAL A 135 -13.15 -27.20 -12.36
CA VAL A 135 -12.37 -25.96 -12.55
C VAL A 135 -13.17 -24.74 -12.11
N VAL A 136 -14.44 -24.62 -12.53
CA VAL A 136 -15.31 -23.50 -12.16
C VAL A 136 -15.49 -23.41 -10.64
N ILE A 137 -15.72 -24.53 -9.96
CA ILE A 137 -15.86 -24.56 -8.50
C ILE A 137 -14.59 -24.02 -7.85
N ILE A 138 -13.41 -24.47 -8.27
CA ILE A 138 -12.13 -24.01 -7.72
C ILE A 138 -11.94 -22.50 -7.98
N VAL A 139 -12.20 -22.04 -9.21
CA VAL A 139 -12.03 -20.62 -9.58
C VAL A 139 -12.98 -19.72 -8.78
N VAL A 140 -14.26 -20.06 -8.71
CA VAL A 140 -15.25 -19.22 -8.02
C VAL A 140 -15.04 -19.23 -6.50
N THR A 141 -14.75 -20.39 -5.91
CA THR A 141 -14.46 -20.46 -4.47
C THR A 141 -13.22 -19.64 -4.10
N THR A 142 -12.16 -19.71 -4.91
CA THR A 142 -10.94 -18.88 -4.72
C THR A 142 -11.23 -17.39 -4.90
N TYR A 143 -12.01 -17.02 -5.91
CA TYR A 143 -12.41 -15.63 -6.13
C TYR A 143 -13.17 -15.06 -4.93
N CYS A 144 -14.19 -15.79 -4.44
CA CYS A 144 -14.98 -15.40 -3.28
C CYS A 144 -14.10 -15.29 -2.03
N GLY A 145 -13.19 -16.24 -1.79
CA GLY A 145 -12.27 -16.20 -0.65
C GLY A 145 -11.35 -14.98 -0.68
N ASN A 146 -10.73 -14.69 -1.84
CA ASN A 146 -9.86 -13.54 -2.00
C ASN A 146 -10.63 -12.22 -1.87
N LEU A 147 -11.85 -12.15 -2.41
CA LEU A 147 -12.71 -10.97 -2.28
C LEU A 147 -13.08 -10.70 -0.81
N VAL A 148 -13.44 -11.74 -0.05
CA VAL A 148 -13.72 -11.62 1.40
C VAL A 148 -12.48 -11.16 2.16
N ALA A 149 -11.30 -11.68 1.81
CA ALA A 149 -10.03 -11.23 2.41
C ALA A 149 -9.79 -9.74 2.16
N PHE A 150 -10.02 -9.25 0.94
CA PHE A 150 -9.89 -7.82 0.62
C PHE A 150 -10.91 -6.93 1.31
N LEU A 151 -12.13 -7.43 1.54
CA LEU A 151 -13.16 -6.70 2.29
C LEU A 151 -12.86 -6.63 3.78
N THR A 152 -12.24 -7.69 4.33
CA THR A 152 -11.89 -7.77 5.75
C THR A 152 -10.63 -6.96 6.07
N PHE A 153 -9.64 -7.00 5.19
CA PHE A 153 -8.36 -6.33 5.36
C PHE A 153 -8.15 -5.27 4.27
N PRO A 154 -8.55 -4.01 4.53
CA PRO A 154 -8.35 -2.94 3.57
C PRO A 154 -6.86 -2.70 3.35
N LYS A 155 -6.46 -2.51 2.09
CA LYS A 155 -5.11 -2.07 1.78
C LYS A 155 -4.96 -0.60 2.16
N MET A 156 -3.98 -0.33 3.00
CA MET A 156 -3.58 1.02 3.39
C MET A 156 -2.46 1.51 2.48
N ASP A 157 -2.41 2.82 2.23
CA ASP A 157 -1.27 3.44 1.55
C ASP A 157 0.04 3.19 2.32
N TYR A 158 1.14 3.08 1.58
CA TYR A 158 2.46 2.80 2.17
C TYR A 158 2.92 4.00 3.02
N PRO A 159 3.13 3.82 4.34
CA PRO A 159 3.59 4.89 5.23
C PRO A 159 5.04 5.27 4.91
N ILE A 160 5.41 6.54 5.10
CA ILE A 160 6.80 6.97 4.99
C ILE A 160 7.52 6.54 6.26
N THR A 161 8.44 5.58 6.14
CA THR A 161 9.14 4.98 7.28
C THR A 161 10.63 5.21 7.27
N ASN A 162 11.20 5.64 6.15
CA ASN A 162 12.63 5.89 6.02
C ASN A 162 12.89 7.19 5.27
N ILE A 163 14.12 7.70 5.37
CA ILE A 163 14.59 8.85 4.59
C ILE A 163 14.53 8.55 3.09
N HIS A 164 14.87 7.32 2.67
CA HIS A 164 14.81 6.90 1.27
C HIS A 164 13.39 6.98 0.71
N ASP A 165 12.38 6.50 1.45
CA ASP A 165 10.97 6.59 1.04
C ASP A 165 10.53 8.04 0.82
N LEU A 166 11.06 8.97 1.62
CA LEU A 166 10.78 10.41 1.51
C LEU A 166 11.47 11.01 0.27
N LEU A 167 12.73 10.64 0.02
CA LEU A 167 13.52 11.10 -1.12
C LEU A 167 12.97 10.57 -2.46
N ASP A 168 12.47 9.34 -2.49
CA ASP A 168 11.82 8.76 -3.68
C ASP A 168 10.55 9.54 -4.07
N ARG A 169 9.90 10.18 -3.09
CA ARG A 169 8.69 10.98 -3.27
C ARG A 169 8.96 12.50 -3.31
N LYS A 170 10.21 12.92 -3.55
CA LYS A 170 10.63 14.33 -3.54
C LYS A 170 9.86 15.28 -4.47
N ASN A 171 9.25 14.75 -5.54
CA ASN A 171 8.45 15.56 -6.46
C ASN A 171 6.98 15.73 -6.01
N GLN A 172 6.52 14.96 -5.03
CA GLN A 172 5.12 14.91 -4.58
C GLN A 172 4.94 15.41 -3.14
N LEU A 173 5.96 15.24 -2.30
CA LEU A 173 5.94 15.67 -0.91
C LEU A 173 7.01 16.71 -0.63
N THR A 174 6.64 17.66 0.23
CA THR A 174 7.57 18.61 0.83
C THR A 174 7.86 18.22 2.28
N TRP A 175 8.98 18.65 2.84
CA TRP A 175 9.26 18.39 4.25
C TRP A 175 9.88 19.57 4.96
N GLY A 176 9.69 19.59 6.28
CA GLY A 176 10.03 20.72 7.14
C GLY A 176 10.84 20.30 8.36
N ILE A 177 11.74 21.20 8.80
CA ILE A 177 12.57 21.04 9.99
C ILE A 177 12.52 22.34 10.80
N THR A 178 12.50 22.24 12.12
CA THR A 178 12.59 23.41 12.99
C THR A 178 14.01 24.02 12.99
N LYS A 179 14.11 25.32 12.78
CA LYS A 179 15.36 26.09 12.72
C LYS A 179 16.21 25.95 13.97
N SER A 180 15.59 26.00 15.15
CA SER A 180 16.23 25.90 16.46
C SER A 180 16.55 24.46 16.88
N SER A 181 16.21 23.47 16.06
CA SER A 181 16.46 22.06 16.35
C SER A 181 17.94 21.71 16.17
N THR A 182 18.47 20.86 17.07
CA THR A 182 19.80 20.26 16.91
C THR A 182 19.91 19.37 15.67
N LEU A 183 18.77 18.91 15.12
CA LEU A 183 18.72 18.25 13.81
C LEU A 183 19.22 19.16 12.68
N ASN A 184 18.82 20.43 12.67
CA ASN A 184 19.23 21.38 11.63
C ASN A 184 20.75 21.55 11.60
N ASP A 185 21.38 21.64 12.77
CA ASP A 185 22.84 21.74 12.87
C ASP A 185 23.52 20.42 12.49
N LEU A 186 22.97 19.27 12.88
CA LEU A 186 23.51 17.97 12.52
C LEU A 186 23.46 17.72 11.01
N LEU A 187 22.36 18.09 10.35
CA LEU A 187 22.17 17.90 8.91
C LEU A 187 23.10 18.78 8.07
N LYS A 188 23.46 19.99 8.56
CA LYS A 188 24.45 20.86 7.90
C LYS A 188 25.85 20.26 7.89
N ILE A 189 26.16 19.43 8.88
CA ILE A 189 27.51 18.88 9.13
C ILE A 189 27.63 17.45 8.62
N SER A 190 26.50 16.81 8.28
CA SER A 190 26.48 15.41 7.86
C SER A 190 27.12 15.23 6.47
N ASP A 191 28.08 14.32 6.38
CA ASP A 191 28.73 13.92 5.11
C ASP A 191 27.90 12.92 4.29
N SER A 192 26.80 12.40 4.83
CA SER A 192 26.02 11.39 4.11
C SER A 192 25.23 12.03 2.96
N PRO A 193 25.22 11.42 1.76
CA PRO A 193 24.56 12.00 0.58
C PRO A 193 23.04 12.12 0.77
N SER A 194 22.40 11.12 1.40
CA SER A 194 20.96 11.11 1.67
C SER A 194 20.54 12.24 2.62
N LEU A 195 21.29 12.49 3.70
CA LEU A 195 20.97 13.57 4.64
C LEU A 195 21.27 14.95 4.04
N SER A 196 22.30 15.06 3.21
CA SER A 196 22.60 16.27 2.44
C SER A 196 21.48 16.61 1.46
N GLU A 197 20.94 15.62 0.73
CA GLU A 197 19.79 15.84 -0.18
C GLU A 197 18.52 16.19 0.61
N LEU A 198 18.28 15.49 1.73
CA LEU A 198 17.19 15.79 2.65
C LEU A 198 17.26 17.25 3.13
N TYR A 199 18.44 17.72 3.54
CA TYR A 199 18.63 19.08 4.02
C TYR A 199 18.39 20.14 2.93
N LYS A 200 18.91 19.91 1.72
CA LYS A 200 18.79 20.87 0.60
C LYS A 200 17.35 21.17 0.20
N MET A 201 16.46 20.18 0.30
CA MET A 201 15.05 20.32 -0.06
C MET A 201 14.15 20.60 1.15
N ALA A 202 14.69 20.62 2.37
CA ALA A 202 13.93 20.88 3.58
C ALA A 202 13.55 22.36 3.72
N GLN A 203 12.30 22.62 4.11
CA GLN A 203 11.82 23.93 4.48
C GLN A 203 12.11 24.18 5.97
N ILE A 204 12.79 25.28 6.27
CA ILE A 204 13.20 25.61 7.63
C ILE A 204 12.15 26.54 8.27
N TYR A 205 11.57 26.09 9.38
CA TYR A 205 10.51 26.80 10.10
C TYR A 205 10.95 27.21 11.50
N ASP A 206 10.51 28.38 11.99
CA ASP A 206 10.76 28.77 13.38
C ASP A 206 9.89 27.96 14.34
N ASP A 207 8.61 27.76 14.01
CA ASP A 207 7.68 26.90 14.74
C ASP A 207 6.61 26.31 13.79
N LEU A 208 5.86 25.32 14.27
CA LEU A 208 4.81 24.66 13.50
C LEU A 208 3.54 25.52 13.47
N THR A 209 3.26 26.14 12.31
CA THR A 209 2.05 26.93 12.09
C THR A 209 0.84 26.03 11.76
N PRO A 210 -0.40 26.48 12.06
CA PRO A 210 -1.61 25.69 11.75
C PRO A 210 -1.77 25.38 10.25
N GLU A 211 -1.23 26.23 9.37
CA GLU A 211 -1.24 25.99 7.92
C GLU A 211 -0.37 24.78 7.53
N ILE A 212 0.80 24.61 8.17
CA ILE A 212 1.67 23.45 7.94
C ILE A 212 0.99 22.19 8.46
N ILE A 213 0.33 22.25 9.63
CA ILE A 213 -0.43 21.13 10.19
C ILE A 213 -1.51 20.65 9.22
N GLU A 214 -2.23 21.58 8.59
CA GLU A 214 -3.24 21.25 7.58
C GLU A 214 -2.62 20.64 6.32
N ASN A 215 -1.45 21.12 5.88
CA ASN A 215 -0.73 20.52 4.77
C ASN A 215 -0.22 19.10 5.08
N ILE A 216 0.17 18.84 6.33
CA ILE A 216 0.51 17.49 6.81
C ILE A 216 -0.74 16.61 6.82
N ARG A 217 -1.88 17.11 7.34
CA ARG A 217 -3.18 16.40 7.37
C ARG A 217 -3.64 16.01 5.95
N ARG A 218 -3.36 16.85 4.96
CA ARG A 218 -3.64 16.57 3.54
C ARG A 218 -2.66 15.57 2.89
N GLY A 219 -1.59 15.19 3.58
CA GLY A 219 -0.56 14.28 3.08
C GLY A 219 0.41 14.90 2.07
N LYS A 220 0.51 16.24 2.03
CA LYS A 220 1.41 16.96 1.10
C LYS A 220 2.74 17.39 1.74
N HIS A 221 2.78 17.39 3.07
CA HIS A 221 3.93 17.83 3.83
C HIS A 221 4.30 16.83 4.93
N VAL A 222 5.59 16.71 5.22
CA VAL A 222 6.15 15.87 6.29
C VAL A 222 6.97 16.74 7.24
N PHE A 223 6.77 16.60 8.54
CA PHE A 223 7.50 17.40 9.51
C PHE A 223 8.43 16.54 10.36
N ILE A 224 9.71 16.92 10.46
CA ILE A 224 10.75 16.13 11.13
C ILE A 224 11.09 16.76 12.48
N GLN A 225 10.87 16.02 13.55
CA GLN A 225 11.22 16.48 14.90
C GLN A 225 11.39 15.31 15.88
N ARG A 226 11.86 15.60 17.10
CA ARG A 226 11.92 14.64 18.21
C ARG A 226 10.55 14.01 18.48
N LYS A 227 10.54 12.69 18.73
CA LYS A 227 9.33 11.91 19.00
C LYS A 227 8.45 12.52 20.09
N THR A 228 9.02 13.00 21.20
CA THR A 228 8.26 13.55 22.33
C THR A 228 7.50 14.83 21.95
N ILE A 229 8.11 15.70 21.15
CA ILE A 229 7.47 16.93 20.66
C ILE A 229 6.33 16.57 19.72
N LEU A 230 6.55 15.64 18.78
CA LEU A 230 5.52 15.25 17.83
C LEU A 230 4.35 14.53 18.52
N LEU A 231 4.61 13.68 19.52
CA LEU A 231 3.56 13.09 20.34
C LEU A 231 2.75 14.14 21.11
N PHE A 232 3.42 15.16 21.65
CA PHE A 232 2.74 16.28 22.30
C PHE A 232 1.84 17.06 21.32
N ILE A 233 2.34 17.37 20.13
CA ILE A 233 1.57 18.06 19.08
C ILE A 233 0.38 17.21 18.64
N THR A 234 0.59 15.93 18.31
CA THR A 234 -0.50 15.02 17.90
C THR A 234 -1.56 14.89 18.99
N LYS A 235 -1.16 14.80 20.26
CA LYS A 235 -2.11 14.76 21.39
C LYS A 235 -2.89 16.07 21.52
N LYS A 236 -2.23 17.22 21.36
CA LYS A 236 -2.87 18.53 21.38
C LYS A 236 -3.92 18.64 20.28
N GLU A 237 -3.56 18.26 19.04
CA GLU A 237 -4.49 18.24 17.90
C GLU A 237 -5.67 17.31 18.16
N TYR A 238 -5.43 16.09 18.64
CA TYR A 238 -6.49 15.14 18.99
C TYR A 238 -7.47 15.71 20.02
N LEU A 239 -6.99 16.40 21.06
CA LEU A 239 -7.86 17.03 22.06
C LEU A 239 -8.70 18.17 21.49
N THR A 240 -8.24 18.83 20.42
CA THR A 240 -8.99 19.92 19.77
C THR A 240 -9.95 19.44 18.70
N THR A 241 -9.58 18.46 17.87
CA THR A 241 -10.38 18.00 16.73
C THR A 241 -11.16 16.72 17.01
N ASN A 242 -10.83 16.00 18.08
CA ASN A 242 -11.32 14.66 18.41
C ASN A 242 -11.09 13.63 17.28
N SER A 243 -10.06 13.84 16.46
CA SER A 243 -9.70 12.99 15.32
C SER A 243 -8.23 12.55 15.36
N CYS A 244 -7.95 11.31 14.95
CA CYS A 244 -6.59 10.77 14.82
C CYS A 244 -6.15 10.83 13.36
N ASP A 245 -5.63 11.99 12.95
CA ASP A 245 -5.28 12.28 11.55
C ASP A 245 -3.79 12.09 11.22
N PHE A 246 -2.95 11.89 12.23
CA PHE A 246 -1.49 11.84 12.08
C PHE A 246 -0.92 10.48 12.45
N SER A 247 0.22 10.14 11.84
CA SER A 247 1.03 8.97 12.15
C SER A 247 2.51 9.37 12.26
N LEU A 248 3.28 8.58 13.01
CA LEU A 248 4.72 8.79 13.21
C LEU A 248 5.52 7.73 12.45
N GLY A 249 6.35 8.16 11.49
CA GLY A 249 7.34 7.32 10.82
C GLY A 249 8.69 7.41 11.54
N ILE A 250 9.41 6.30 11.68
CA ILE A 250 10.72 6.30 12.38
C ILE A 250 11.80 6.85 11.42
N ILE A 251 12.89 7.41 11.93
CA ILE A 251 14.11 7.66 11.15
C ILE A 251 15.14 6.67 11.66
N PHE A 252 15.49 5.68 10.84
CA PHE A 252 16.63 4.78 11.09
C PHE A 252 17.85 5.28 10.31
#